data_AF-A0A5B0X5E4-F1
#
_entry.id   AF-A0A5B0X5E4-F1
#
_cell.length_a   1.000
_cell.length_b   1.000
_cell.length_c   1.000
_cell.angle_alpha   90.00
_cell.angle_beta   90.00
_cell.angle_gamma   90.00
#
_symmetry.space_group_name_H-M   'P 1'
#
loop_
_entity.id
_entity.type
_entity.pdbx_description
1 polymer ?
#
loop_
_entity_poly.entity_id
_entity_poly.type
_entity_poly.pdbx_seq_one_letter_code
_entity_poly.pdbx_strand_id
1 'polypeptide(L)'
;MKVFVKEKPEDGGELYIWNKEISPEAFDEMRRESYGIAPALLGNPDVVIRPSPGDLILFNSRRMHAVSPGSSGIRLSLSCFIGYRGMAEPLSFWS
;
A
#
# COMPACT_ATOMS: atom_id res chain seq x y z
N MET A 1 -5.18 -3.44 -4.78
CA MET A 1 -5.53 -2.24 -4.00
C MET A 1 -5.72 -1.07 -4.96
N LYS A 2 -6.75 -0.28 -4.73
CA LYS A 2 -7.02 1.00 -5.36
C LYS A 2 -6.87 2.09 -4.31
N VAL A 3 -6.09 3.12 -4.61
CA VAL A 3 -5.92 4.30 -3.76
C VAL A 3 -6.15 5.54 -4.62
N PHE A 4 -7.07 6.40 -4.19
CA PHE A 4 -7.30 7.72 -4.76
C PHE A 4 -6.83 8.78 -3.77
N VAL A 5 -6.00 9.71 -4.21
CA VAL A 5 -5.42 10.74 -3.33
C VAL A 5 -6.18 12.05 -3.49
N LYS A 6 -6.68 12.58 -2.37
CA LYS A 6 -7.41 13.85 -2.31
C LYS A 6 -6.49 14.99 -1.88
N GLU A 7 -5.61 14.73 -0.90
CA GLU A 7 -4.66 15.70 -0.35
C GLU A 7 -3.36 14.97 0.01
N LYS A 8 -2.22 15.66 -0.12
CA LYS A 8 -0.90 15.13 0.20
C LYS A 8 -0.14 16.10 1.12
N PRO A 9 0.77 15.59 1.98
CA PRO A 9 1.71 16.45 2.70
C PRO A 9 2.73 17.06 1.72
N GLU A 10 3.45 18.10 2.18
CA GLU A 10 4.50 18.73 1.38
C GLU A 10 5.65 17.73 1.15
N ASP A 11 6.09 17.09 2.23
CA ASP A 11 7.09 16.04 2.26
C ASP A 11 6.51 14.74 2.84
N GLY A 12 6.96 13.60 2.31
CA GLY A 12 6.47 12.28 2.70
C GLY A 12 5.16 11.89 2.02
N GLY A 13 4.48 10.87 2.55
CA GLY A 13 3.23 10.35 2.00
C GLY A 13 3.39 9.53 0.72
N GLU A 14 4.63 9.19 0.34
CA GLU A 14 4.94 8.28 -0.76
C GLU A 14 4.41 6.88 -0.47
N LEU A 15 3.96 6.21 -1.53
CA LEU A 15 3.66 4.78 -1.49
C LEU A 15 4.91 4.00 -1.87
N TYR A 16 5.41 3.23 -0.92
CA TYR A 16 6.51 2.29 -1.09
C TYR A 16 5.96 0.91 -1.38
N ILE A 17 6.53 0.22 -2.39
CA ILE A 17 6.16 -1.15 -2.75
C ILE A 17 7.44 -1.97 -2.89
N TRP A 18 7.44 -3.15 -2.25
CA TRP A 18 8.47 -4.16 -2.40
C TRP A 18 7.90 -5.30 -3.26
N ASN A 19 8.59 -5.62 -4.34
CA ASN A 19 8.16 -6.62 -5.32
C ASN A 19 8.28 -8.04 -4.78
N LYS A 20 9.19 -8.29 -3.85
CA LYS A 20 9.34 -9.59 -3.21
C LYS A 20 8.07 -9.95 -2.43
N GLU A 21 7.44 -11.05 -2.81
CA GLU A 21 6.37 -11.65 -2.00
C GLU A 21 6.95 -12.29 -0.75
N ILE A 22 6.26 -12.13 0.37
CA ILE A 22 6.58 -12.74 1.66
C ILE A 22 5.49 -13.77 1.94
N SER A 23 5.90 -14.99 2.34
CA SER A 23 4.93 -16.01 2.74
C SER A 23 4.25 -15.61 4.05
N PRO A 24 3.05 -16.11 4.37
CA PRO A 24 2.40 -15.83 5.65
C PRO A 24 3.29 -16.14 6.86
N GLU A 25 4.02 -17.25 6.83
CA GLU A 25 4.88 -17.70 7.92
C GLU A 25 6.06 -16.75 8.13
N ALA A 26 6.72 -16.36 7.03
CA ALA A 26 7.81 -15.39 7.09
C ALA A 26 7.30 -14.00 7.52
N PHE A 27 6.07 -13.63 7.12
CA PHE A 27 5.46 -12.38 7.55
C PHE A 27 5.22 -12.36 9.06
N ASP A 28 4.67 -13.45 9.62
CA ASP A 28 4.45 -13.60 11.06
C ASP A 28 5.76 -13.56 11.85
N GLU A 29 6.80 -14.26 11.37
CA GLU A 29 8.12 -14.23 12.00
C GLU A 29 8.73 -12.81 12.01
N MET A 30 8.65 -12.10 10.88
CA MET A 30 9.22 -10.76 10.74
C MET A 30 8.45 -9.70 11.53
N ARG A 31 7.11 -9.77 11.56
CA ARG A 31 6.29 -8.77 12.28
C ARG A 31 6.31 -8.99 13.80
N ARG A 32 6.55 -10.23 14.27
CA ARG A 32 6.46 -10.59 15.70
C ARG A 32 5.09 -10.18 16.27
N GLU A 33 5.09 -9.42 17.36
CA GLU A 33 3.87 -8.89 17.99
C GLU A 33 3.33 -7.61 17.34
N SER A 34 4.02 -7.06 16.32
CA SER A 34 3.56 -5.87 15.59
C SER A 34 2.45 -6.22 14.60
N TYR A 35 1.63 -5.22 14.27
CA TYR A 35 0.64 -5.30 13.20
C TYR A 35 1.28 -5.58 11.83
N GLY A 36 2.47 -5.03 11.59
CA GLY A 36 3.18 -5.17 10.32
C GLY A 36 4.69 -5.18 10.48
N ILE A 37 5.38 -5.53 9.40
CA ILE A 37 6.84 -5.57 9.33
C ILE A 37 7.38 -4.13 9.36
N ALA A 38 8.36 -3.87 10.22
CA ALA A 38 9.07 -2.60 10.22
C ALA A 38 9.76 -2.38 8.86
N PRO A 39 9.55 -1.26 8.14
CA PRO A 39 10.12 -1.05 6.81
C PRO A 39 11.64 -1.20 6.71
N ALA A 40 12.37 -0.89 7.80
CA ALA A 40 13.81 -1.08 7.87
C ALA A 40 14.25 -2.55 7.68
N LEU A 41 13.39 -3.52 7.99
CA LEU A 41 13.64 -4.96 7.79
C LEU A 41 13.41 -5.41 6.35
N LEU A 42 12.71 -4.62 5.54
CA LEU A 42 12.41 -4.91 4.13
C LEU A 42 13.47 -4.37 3.17
N GLY A 43 14.37 -3.50 3.66
CA GLY A 43 15.34 -2.78 2.83
C GLY A 43 14.69 -1.70 1.97
N ASN A 44 15.40 -1.25 0.93
CA ASN A 44 14.90 -0.20 0.05
C ASN A 44 13.68 -0.69 -0.77
N PRO A 45 12.66 0.15 -0.97
CA PRO A 45 11.53 -0.19 -1.83
C PRO A 45 11.95 -0.31 -3.28
N ASP A 46 11.36 -1.27 -4.00
CA ASP A 46 11.58 -1.45 -5.43
C ASP A 46 10.87 -0.36 -6.25
N VAL A 47 9.73 0.12 -5.74
CA VAL A 47 8.93 1.17 -6.38
C VAL A 47 8.55 2.22 -5.34
N VAL A 48 8.78 3.48 -5.70
CA VAL A 48 8.36 4.65 -4.92
C VAL A 48 7.42 5.49 -5.77
N ILE A 49 6.17 5.62 -5.34
CA ILE A 49 5.16 6.46 -5.99
C ILE A 49 4.97 7.71 -5.14
N ARG A 50 5.00 8.87 -5.80
CA ARG A 50 4.70 10.19 -5.21
C ARG A 50 3.34 10.66 -5.71
N PRO A 51 2.23 10.33 -5.00
CA PRO A 51 0.91 10.61 -5.51
C PRO A 51 0.59 12.10 -5.49
N SER A 52 -0.07 12.58 -6.53
CA SER A 52 -0.68 13.91 -6.57
C SER A 52 -2.19 13.82 -6.31
N PRO A 53 -2.81 14.89 -5.79
CA PRO A 53 -4.26 14.99 -5.74
C PRO A 53 -4.90 14.70 -7.11
N GLY A 54 -5.88 13.81 -7.13
CA GLY A 54 -6.54 13.33 -8.35
C GLY A 54 -5.97 12.02 -8.91
N ASP A 55 -4.80 11.57 -8.45
CA ASP A 55 -4.22 10.32 -8.92
C ASP A 55 -5.02 9.11 -8.46
N LEU A 56 -5.22 8.18 -9.40
CA LEU A 56 -5.70 6.84 -9.15
C LEU A 56 -4.54 5.85 -9.25
N ILE A 57 -4.22 5.18 -8.15
CA ILE A 57 -3.15 4.18 -8.10
C ILE A 57 -3.79 2.79 -7.97
N LEU A 58 -3.48 1.91 -8.92
CA LEU A 58 -3.84 0.50 -8.89
C LEU A 58 -2.57 -0.35 -8.79
N PHE A 59 -2.49 -1.19 -7.76
CA PHE A 59 -1.35 -2.11 -7.61
C PHE A 59 -1.79 -3.44 -6.98
N ASN A 60 -0.96 -4.48 -7.18
CA ASN A 60 -1.18 -5.80 -6.61
C ASN A 60 -1.02 -5.75 -5.08
N SER A 61 -2.13 -5.92 -4.34
CA SER A 61 -2.14 -5.84 -2.87
C SER A 61 -1.43 -6.98 -2.16
N ARG A 62 -0.99 -8.02 -2.88
CA ARG A 62 -0.14 -9.07 -2.31
C ARG A 62 1.31 -8.63 -2.11
N ARG A 63 1.71 -7.51 -2.72
CA ARG A 63 3.04 -6.93 -2.51
C ARG A 63 3.08 -6.24 -1.16
N MET A 64 4.17 -6.38 -0.43
CA MET A 64 4.40 -5.56 0.75
C MET A 64 4.42 -4.10 0.33
N HIS A 65 3.73 -3.26 1.10
CA HIS A 65 3.62 -1.85 0.81
C HIS A 65 3.43 -1.05 2.08
N ALA A 66 3.88 0.20 2.06
CA ALA A 66 3.77 1.13 3.17
C ALA A 66 3.62 2.55 2.64
N VAL A 67 3.05 3.42 3.46
CA VAL A 67 3.03 4.86 3.18
C VAL A 67 4.08 5.52 4.07
N SER A 68 4.99 6.29 3.49
CA SER A 68 5.99 7.02 4.27
C SER A 68 5.33 8.06 5.18
N PRO A 69 5.88 8.31 6.38
CA PRO A 69 5.36 9.36 7.25
C PRO A 69 5.49 10.72 6.57
N GLY A 70 4.44 11.55 6.67
CA GLY A 70 4.49 12.95 6.26
C GLY A 70 4.95 13.85 7.41
N SER A 71 5.69 14.92 7.11
CA SER A 71 6.17 15.87 8.12
C SER A 71 5.35 17.17 8.22
N SER A 72 4.60 17.54 7.17
CA SER A 72 3.79 18.76 7.15
C SER A 72 2.53 18.61 6.28
N GLY A 73 1.36 18.80 6.89
CA GLY A 73 0.05 18.68 6.23
C GLY A 73 -0.64 17.33 6.42
N ILE A 74 -1.82 17.18 5.83
CA ILE A 74 -2.66 15.97 5.95
C ILE A 74 -2.56 15.17 4.66
N ARG A 75 -2.35 13.86 4.78
CA ARG A 75 -2.56 12.92 3.67
C ARG A 75 -3.98 12.38 3.76
N LEU A 76 -4.82 12.70 2.78
CA LEU A 76 -6.17 12.17 2.67
C LEU A 76 -6.30 11.34 1.40
N SER A 77 -6.64 10.05 1.58
CA SER A 77 -6.86 9.12 0.48
C SER A 77 -8.09 8.25 0.70
N LEU A 78 -8.78 7.92 -0.38
CA LEU A 78 -9.84 6.92 -0.42
C LEU A 78 -9.26 5.62 -0.96
N SER A 79 -9.38 4.53 -0.21
CA SER A 79 -8.85 3.23 -0.61
C SER A 79 -9.95 2.19 -0.73
N CYS A 80 -9.78 1.24 -1.64
CA CYS A 80 -10.58 0.03 -1.71
C CYS A 80 -9.75 -1.13 -2.29
N PHE A 81 -10.20 -2.35 -2.07
CA PHE A 81 -9.71 -3.53 -2.74
C PHE A 81 -10.54 -3.81 -3.98
N ILE A 82 -9.91 -4.41 -4.98
CA ILE A 82 -10.55 -4.91 -6.19
C ILE A 82 -10.18 -6.38 -6.29
N GLY A 83 -11.15 -7.25 -6.54
CA GLY A 83 -10.96 -8.68 -6.63
C GLY A 83 -11.86 -9.33 -7.68
N TYR A 84 -11.42 -10.49 -8.16
CA TYR A 84 -12.17 -11.36 -9.07
C TYR A 84 -12.79 -12.51 -8.27
N ARG A 85 -14.10 -12.73 -8.40
CA ARG A 85 -14.85 -13.78 -7.66
C ARG A 85 -15.49 -14.83 -8.58
N GLY A 86 -14.97 -14.98 -9.79
CA GLY A 86 -15.51 -15.90 -10.80
C GLY A 86 -16.38 -15.20 -11.84
N MET A 87 -16.91 -15.95 -12.80
CA MET A 87 -17.60 -15.39 -13.97
C MET A 87 -18.92 -14.68 -13.64
N ALA A 88 -19.59 -15.06 -12.54
CA ALA A 88 -20.82 -14.41 -12.09
C ALA A 88 -20.56 -13.05 -11.41
N GLU A 89 -19.39 -12.89 -10.80
CA GLU A 89 -18.94 -11.66 -10.13
C GLU A 89 -17.49 -11.34 -10.52
N PRO A 90 -17.25 -10.99 -11.80
CA PRO A 90 -15.90 -10.89 -12.35
C PRO A 90 -15.13 -9.67 -11.83
N LEU A 91 -15.81 -8.70 -11.21
CA LEU A 91 -15.16 -7.55 -10.60
C LEU A 91 -15.94 -7.11 -9.37
N SER A 92 -15.34 -7.26 -8.20
CA SER A 92 -15.87 -6.76 -6.93
C SER A 92 -14.93 -5.72 -6.34
N PHE A 93 -15.49 -4.74 -5.64
CA PHE A 93 -14.73 -3.76 -4.86
C PHE A 93 -15.30 -3.62 -3.45
N TRP A 94 -14.42 -3.39 -2.45
CA TRP A 94 -14.80 -3.25 -1.03
C TRP A 94 -13.72 -2.47 -0.26
N SER A 95 -14.03 -1.96 0.93
CA SER A 95 -13.07 -1.33 1.86
C SER A 95 -13.28 -1.84 3.28
#